data_AF-A0A377M2Z1-F1
#
_entry.id   AF-A0A377M2Z1-F1
#
_cell.length_a   1.000
_cell.length_b   1.000
_cell.length_c   1.000
_cell.angle_alpha   90.00
_cell.angle_beta   90.00
_cell.angle_gamma   90.00
#
_symmetry.space_group_name_H-M   'P 1'
#
loop_
_entity.id
_entity.type
_entity.pdbx_description
1 polymer ?
#
loop_
_entity_poly.entity_id
_entity_poly.type
_entity_poly.pdbx_seq_one_letter_code
_entity_poly.pdbx_strand_id
1 'polypeptide(L)' 'MFIRALAAYDITALMDYGGLSLSEACERVVMEKLPALGGEGGLIAVDREGNVALPFNSEGMYRAWGYAGDEPSTGIYRE' A
#
# COMPACT_ATOMS: atom_id res chain seq x y z
N MET A 1 -1.41 -10.48 -11.06
CA MET A 1 -2.10 -9.19 -11.31
C MET A 1 -1.19 -7.98 -11.09
N PHE A 2 -0.45 -7.95 -9.98
CA PHE A 2 0.54 -6.91 -9.67
C PHE A 2 1.54 -6.60 -10.81
N ILE A 3 2.11 -7.62 -11.47
CA ILE A 3 3.03 -7.43 -12.62
C ILE A 3 2.34 -6.69 -13.77
N ARG A 4 1.11 -7.10 -14.13
CA ARG A 4 0.34 -6.50 -15.22
C ARG A 4 -0.02 -5.03 -14.93
N ALA A 5 -0.21 -4.69 -13.65
CA ALA A 5 -0.56 -3.35 -13.21
C ALA A 5 0.66 -2.49 -12.85
N LEU A 6 1.88 -3.05 -12.87
CA LEU A 6 3.10 -2.41 -12.35
C LEU A 6 2.90 -1.81 -10.93
N ALA A 7 2.15 -2.51 -10.07
CA ALA A 7 1.54 -1.94 -8.86
C ALA A 7 2.47 -1.08 -7.98
N ALA A 8 3.72 -1.51 -7.76
CA ALA A 8 4.68 -0.73 -6.96
C ALA A 8 5.07 0.60 -7.65
N TYR A 9 5.39 0.53 -8.95
CA TYR A 9 5.76 1.73 -9.71
C TYR A 9 4.56 2.65 -9.95
N ASP A 10 3.36 2.07 -10.10
CA ASP A 10 2.14 2.84 -10.28
C ASP A 10 1.82 3.73 -9.07
N ILE A 11 2.11 3.27 -7.84
CA ILE A 11 2.05 4.13 -6.64
C ILE A 11 3.03 5.30 -6.75
N THR A 12 4.29 5.02 -7.11
CA THR A 12 5.29 6.09 -7.31
C THR A 12 4.85 7.07 -8.39
N ALA A 13 4.34 6.60 -9.52
CA ALA A 13 3.89 7.46 -10.63
C ALA A 13 2.66 8.29 -10.27
N LEU A 14 1.70 7.74 -9.52
CA LEU A 14 0.53 8.46 -9.02
C LEU A 14 0.94 9.58 -8.05
N MET A 15 1.96 9.35 -7.23
CA MET A 15 2.49 10.38 -6.33
C MET A 15 3.30 11.43 -7.09
N ASP A 16 4.29 11.00 -7.87
CA ASP A 16 5.27 11.88 -8.53
C ASP A 16 4.65 12.69 -9.67
N TYR A 17 3.79 12.06 -10.48
CA TYR A 17 3.16 12.71 -11.64
C TYR A 17 1.73 13.17 -11.37
N GLY A 18 0.99 12.40 -10.56
CA GLY A 18 -0.41 12.71 -10.22
C GLY A 18 -0.57 13.64 -9.03
N GLY A 19 0.48 13.85 -8.22
CA GLY A 19 0.43 14.69 -7.02
C GLY A 19 -0.40 14.09 -5.88
N LEU A 20 -0.70 12.79 -5.93
CA LEU A 20 -1.44 12.10 -4.86
C LEU A 20 -0.54 11.92 -3.63
N SER A 21 -1.15 11.91 -2.46
CA SER A 21 -0.49 11.41 -1.24
C SER A 21 -0.23 9.90 -1.34
N LEU A 22 0.67 9.39 -0.49
CA LEU A 22 0.92 7.95 -0.41
C LEU A 22 -0.38 7.16 -0.14
N SER A 23 -1.21 7.65 0.78
CA SER A 23 -2.47 6.97 1.13
C SER A 23 -3.45 6.90 -0.04
N GLU A 24 -3.60 8.00 -0.79
CA GLU A 24 -4.50 8.04 -1.94
C GLU A 24 -3.99 7.14 -3.08
N ALA A 25 -2.69 7.15 -3.34
CA ALA A 25 -2.08 6.30 -4.36
C ALA A 25 -2.22 4.81 -4.00
N CYS A 26 -1.98 4.46 -2.73
CA CYS A 26 -2.19 3.11 -2.19
C CYS A 26 -3.65 2.65 -2.33
N GLU A 27 -4.61 3.49 -1.95
CA GLU A 27 -6.04 3.20 -2.06
C GLU A 27 -6.43 2.91 -3.52
N ARG A 28 -6.03 3.80 -4.44
CA ARG A 28 -6.30 3.67 -5.87
C ARG A 28 -5.75 2.36 -6.44
N VAL A 29 -4.54 1.97 -6.06
CA VAL A 29 -3.92 0.75 -6.58
C VAL A 29 -4.51 -0.50 -5.96
N VAL A 30 -4.61 -0.54 -4.63
CA VAL A 30 -4.92 -1.77 -3.89
C VAL A 30 -6.42 -2.03 -3.77
N MET A 31 -7.23 -0.99 -3.61
CA MET A 31 -8.68 -1.15 -3.43
C MET A 31 -9.46 -1.01 -4.75
N GLU A 32 -8.91 -0.33 -5.76
CA GLU A 32 -9.61 -0.15 -7.04
C GLU A 32 -8.94 -0.92 -8.19
N LYS A 33 -7.71 -0.57 -8.58
CA LYS A 33 -7.08 -1.11 -9.81
C LYS A 33 -6.82 -2.62 -9.74
N LEU A 34 -6.29 -3.10 -8.61
CA LEU A 34 -6.00 -4.53 -8.46
C LEU A 34 -7.29 -5.38 -8.47
N PRO A 35 -8.33 -5.09 -7.66
CA PRO A 35 -9.60 -5.82 -7.71
C PRO A 35 -10.28 -5.78 -9.08
N ALA A 36 -10.26 -4.62 -9.77
CA ALA A 36 -10.83 -4.50 -11.12
C ALA A 36 -10.18 -5.45 -12.15
N LEU A 37 -8.94 -5.87 -11.89
CA LEU A 37 -8.24 -6.84 -12.72
C LEU A 37 -8.34 -8.28 -12.16
N GLY A 38 -9.02 -8.50 -11.02
CA GLY A 38 -9.08 -9.79 -10.32
C GLY A 38 -7.84 -10.09 -9.46
N GLY A 39 -7.16 -9.04 -8.99
CA GLY A 39 -5.99 -9.14 -8.14
C GLY A 39 -6.35 -8.99 -6.66
N GLU A 40 -5.91 -9.96 -5.86
CA GLU A 40 -6.02 -9.95 -4.40
C GLU A 40 -4.63 -9.87 -3.76
N GLY A 41 -4.50 -9.13 -2.67
CA GLY A 41 -3.28 -8.97 -1.89
C GLY A 41 -3.14 -7.57 -1.28
N GLY A 42 -1.91 -7.22 -0.93
CA GLY A 42 -1.57 -5.92 -0.35
C GLY A 42 -0.11 -5.57 -0.57
N LEU A 43 0.30 -4.44 -0.02
CA LEU A 43 1.67 -3.95 -0.07
C LEU A 43 1.98 -3.11 1.15
N ILE A 44 3.27 -2.86 1.36
CA ILE A 44 3.78 -1.91 2.33
C ILE A 44 4.53 -0.83 1.57
N ALA A 45 4.37 0.42 1.99
CA ALA A 45 5.05 1.55 1.36
C ALA A 45 5.42 2.60 2.41
N VAL A 46 6.55 3.24 2.19
CA VAL A 46 7.03 4.39 2.96
C VAL A 46 7.46 5.45 1.96
N ASP A 47 6.98 6.69 2.12
CA ASP A 47 7.37 7.79 1.24
C ASP A 47 8.56 8.59 1.78
N ARG A 48 9.01 9.59 1.01
CA ARG A 48 10.16 10.44 1.36
C ARG A 48 9.93 11.31 2.61
N GLU A 49 8.68 11.49 3.03
CA GLU A 49 8.31 12.26 4.23
C GLU A 49 8.19 11.36 5.45
N GLY A 50 8.38 10.05 5.28
CA GLY A 50 8.26 9.06 6.33
C GLY A 50 6.83 8.55 6.55
N ASN A 51 5.86 8.92 5.71
CA ASN A 51 4.51 8.39 5.82
C ASN A 51 4.52 6.90 5.52
N VAL A 52 3.81 6.11 6.32
CA VAL A 52 3.73 4.64 6.19
C VAL A 52 2.32 4.23 5.77
N ALA A 53 2.20 3.35 4.78
CA ALA A 53 0.94 2.76 4.35
C ALA A 53 1.07 1.23 4.25
N LEU A 54 0.08 0.50 4.77
CA LEU A 54 0.00 -0.96 4.71
C LEU A 54 -1.34 -1.46 4.14
N PRO A 55 -1.75 -1.02 2.93
CA PRO A 55 -3.03 -1.40 2.32
C PRO A 55 -3.08 -2.88 1.94
N PHE A 56 -4.23 -3.52 2.13
CA PHE A 56 -4.51 -4.86 1.65
C PHE A 56 -6.01 -5.07 1.42
N ASN A 57 -6.35 -5.78 0.34
CA ASN A 57 -7.73 -6.13 -0.01
C ASN A 57 -8.08 -7.60 0.30
N SER A 58 -7.10 -8.41 0.70
CA SER A 58 -7.28 -9.77 1.20
C SER A 58 -7.96 -9.80 2.58
N GLU A 59 -8.29 -11.00 3.07
CA GLU A 59 -8.82 -11.23 4.43
C GLU A 59 -7.85 -10.74 5.52
N GLY A 60 -6.56 -10.96 5.29
CA GLY A 60 -5.49 -10.52 6.17
C GLY A 60 -4.16 -10.32 5.43
N MET A 61 -3.25 -9.63 6.10
CA MET A 61 -1.88 -9.42 5.69
C MET A 61 -1.00 -9.39 6.96
N TYR A 62 -0.14 -10.40 7.12
CA TYR A 62 0.92 -10.39 8.14
C TYR A 62 1.81 -9.16 7.93
N ARG A 63 1.76 -8.24 8.87
CA ARG A 63 2.42 -6.93 8.73
C ARG A 63 2.90 -6.40 10.07
N ALA A 64 3.95 -5.60 10.01
CA ALA A 64 4.46 -4.83 11.13
C ALA A 64 5.09 -3.54 10.62
N TRP A 65 5.10 -2.50 11.46
CA TRP A 65 5.78 -1.24 11.18
C TRP A 65 6.19 -0.55 12.48
N GLY A 66 7.16 0.38 12.41
CA GLY A 66 7.56 1.18 13.55
C GLY A 66 8.55 2.27 13.16
N TYR A 67 8.52 3.39 13.86
CA TYR A 67 9.54 4.43 13.77
C TYR A 67 10.70 4.13 14.73
N ALA A 68 11.89 4.64 14.41
CA ALA A 68 13.04 4.47 15.27
C ALA A 68 12.80 5.15 16.64
N GLY A 69 12.85 4.37 17.71
CA GLY A 69 12.66 4.84 19.08
C GLY A 69 11.25 4.62 19.65
N ASP A 70 10.28 4.26 18.81
CA ASP A 70 8.91 3.97 19.23
C ASP A 70 8.66 2.46 19.39
N GLU A 71 7.58 2.09 20.07
CA GLU A 71 7.13 0.69 20.11
C GLU A 71 6.56 0.26 18.74
N PRO A 72 6.94 -0.93 18.22
CA PRO A 72 6.46 -1.39 16.93
C PRO A 72 4.98 -1.82 17.00
N SER A 73 4.27 -1.64 15.89
CA SER A 73 2.92 -2.15 15.69
C SER A 73 2.93 -3.43 14.84
N THR A 74 2.05 -4.38 15.15
CA THR A 74 1.91 -5.65 14.41
C THR A 74 0.44 -5.97 14.13
N GLY A 75 0.15 -6.67 13.03
CA GLY A 75 -1.21 -7.05 12.67
C GLY A 75 -1.27 -8.21 11.68
N ILE A 76 -2.41 -8.90 11.66
CA ILE A 76 -2.70 -10.02 10.75
C ILE A 76 -3.99 -9.71 9.98
N TYR A 77 -5.11 -9.61 10.67
CA TYR A 77 -6.40 -9.31 10.05
C TYR A 77 -6.64 -7.80 9.91
N ARG A 78 -7.80 -7.44 9.35
CA ARG A 78 -8.36 -6.09 9.49
C ARG A 78 -8.64 -5.83 10.98
N GLU A 79 -8.43 -4.59 11.40
CA GLU A 79 -8.85 -4.15 12.73
C GLU A 79 -10.36 -4.31 12.91
#